data_AF-A0A328PK72-F1
#
_entry.id   AF-A0A328PK72-F1
#
_cell.length_a   1.000
_cell.length_b   1.000
_cell.length_c   1.000
_cell.angle_alpha   90.00
_cell.angle_beta   90.00
_cell.angle_gamma   90.00
#
_symmetry.space_group_name_H-M   'P 1'
#
loop_
_entity.id
_entity.type
_entity.pdbx_description
1 polymer ?
#
loop_
_entity_poly.entity_id
_entity_poly.type
_entity_poly.pdbx_seq_one_letter_code
_entity_poly.pdbx_strand_id
1 'polypeptide(L)'
;LNVFENIAFGLKKQKKILEDPPQHKKEKMEKLLLKAKFKSRSNLEKLSLETTKYTNLLKKWVNHLGITEEKQLRKNRSLYKKLIIFYLGIIRSKLLDLEYWKSWWEYFPILKEQELSYKYLARAFSSAEITDKVNKLISLVGLTGYEKSAIDTLSGGTKQKVALARALIMEPQIVLLDEPLSAIDKDMREKMQIELKKLHQRLKLTFLLITHDQKEALLLSDKIVVLRKGKVEQFGTPSDVYDAPSNEWVANFMGKSNIFEGIYLSPKEVEVNNSIFQLNNITGFRENERVKVMIRPEDYDVVPRGQGFISVTVIDSIYKGQLWELKCQFCDSILFVESFNEVKKGEEIDLLWDPIDVHLMKLERDERWS
;
A
#
# COMPACT_ATOMS: atom_id res chain seq x y z
N LEU A 1 33.86 7.80 4.99
CA LEU A 1 33.25 6.73 5.80
C LEU A 1 33.23 5.47 4.96
N ASN A 2 33.81 4.38 5.46
CA ASN A 2 33.68 3.07 4.81
C ASN A 2 32.31 2.41 5.13
N VAL A 3 32.01 1.27 4.51
CA VAL A 3 30.76 0.53 4.72
C VAL A 3 30.53 0.22 6.19
N PHE A 4 31.53 -0.34 6.89
CA PHE A 4 31.43 -0.70 8.29
C PHE A 4 31.06 0.52 9.16
N GLU A 5 31.79 1.61 9.02
CA GLU A 5 31.57 2.85 9.78
C GLU A 5 30.19 3.44 9.53
N ASN A 6 29.69 3.33 8.29
CA ASN A 6 28.40 3.86 7.92
C ASN A 6 27.25 3.09 8.58
N ILE A 7 27.34 1.76 8.62
CA ILE A 7 26.37 0.90 9.31
C ILE A 7 26.50 1.08 10.83
N ALA A 8 27.72 1.06 11.37
CA ALA A 8 27.99 1.20 12.79
C ALA A 8 27.47 2.52 13.39
N PHE A 9 27.35 3.57 12.56
CA PHE A 9 26.84 4.88 12.99
C PHE A 9 25.46 4.80 13.66
N GLY A 10 24.58 3.92 13.21
CA GLY A 10 23.26 3.73 13.82
C GLY A 10 23.35 3.30 15.29
N LEU A 11 24.23 2.33 15.58
CA LEU A 11 24.43 1.81 16.93
C LEU A 11 25.10 2.81 17.87
N LYS A 12 25.94 3.73 17.35
CA LYS A 12 26.56 4.78 18.17
C LYS A 12 25.53 5.72 18.81
N LYS A 13 24.35 5.86 18.21
CA LYS A 13 23.24 6.66 18.75
C LYS A 13 22.27 5.86 19.62
N GLN A 14 22.35 4.54 19.58
CA GLN A 14 21.48 3.65 20.34
C GLN A 14 22.14 3.27 21.67
N LYS A 15 21.32 3.00 22.68
CA LYS A 15 21.77 2.45 23.95
C LYS A 15 21.13 1.10 24.19
N LYS A 16 21.89 0.20 24.79
CA LYS A 16 21.43 -1.11 25.24
C LYS A 16 20.91 -0.98 26.66
N ILE A 17 19.70 -1.47 26.91
CA ILE A 17 19.15 -1.58 28.27
C ILE A 17 19.95 -2.64 29.03
N LEU A 18 20.31 -2.34 30.27
CA LEU A 18 21.01 -3.25 31.17
C LEU A 18 20.07 -4.40 31.56
N GLU A 19 20.56 -5.63 31.47
CA GLU A 19 19.84 -6.83 31.92
C GLU A 19 19.63 -6.81 33.44
N ASP A 20 20.64 -6.36 34.20
CA ASP A 20 20.49 -6.07 35.62
C ASP A 20 20.96 -4.65 35.99
N PRO A 21 20.05 -3.66 35.93
CA PRO A 21 20.36 -2.30 36.36
C PRO A 21 20.50 -2.18 37.89
N PRO A 22 21.39 -1.31 38.40
CA PRO A 22 21.51 -1.05 39.84
C PRO A 22 20.18 -0.60 40.47
N GLN A 23 19.85 -1.17 41.64
CA GLN A 23 18.56 -0.97 42.30
C GLN A 23 18.19 0.51 42.52
N HIS A 24 19.14 1.34 42.97
CA HIS A 24 18.91 2.78 43.17
C HIS A 24 18.48 3.53 41.89
N LYS A 25 18.91 3.06 40.70
CA LYS A 25 18.50 3.68 39.42
C LYS A 25 17.09 3.24 39.01
N LYS A 26 16.73 1.98 39.28
CA LYS A 26 15.36 1.46 39.08
C LYS A 26 14.36 2.25 39.92
N GLU A 27 14.63 2.37 41.23
CA GLU A 27 13.77 3.11 42.17
C GLU A 27 13.62 4.60 41.77
N LYS A 28 14.72 5.25 41.36
CA LYS A 28 14.69 6.65 40.90
C LYS A 28 13.85 6.81 39.62
N MET A 29 13.94 5.86 38.69
CA MET A 29 13.12 5.83 37.48
C MET A 29 11.63 5.68 37.81
N GLU A 30 11.29 4.68 38.63
CA GLU A 30 9.91 4.40 39.03
C GLU A 30 9.25 5.60 39.71
N LYS A 31 9.97 6.28 40.61
CA LYS A 31 9.47 7.50 41.27
C LYS A 31 9.17 8.62 40.27
N LEU A 32 9.99 8.80 39.24
CA LEU A 32 9.77 9.81 38.20
C LEU A 32 8.62 9.41 37.26
N LEU A 33 8.53 8.12 36.92
CA LEU A 33 7.45 7.59 36.10
C LEU A 33 6.09 7.71 36.81
N LEU A 34 6.04 7.46 38.11
CA LEU A 34 4.83 7.63 38.92
C LEU A 34 4.35 9.09 38.90
N LYS A 35 5.28 10.05 39.03
CA LYS A 35 4.96 11.49 38.89
C LYS A 35 4.41 11.83 37.50
N ALA A 36 4.99 11.25 36.44
CA ALA A 36 4.53 11.44 35.07
C ALA A 36 3.12 10.87 34.85
N LYS A 37 2.85 9.66 35.35
CA LYS A 37 1.53 9.01 35.32
C LYS A 37 0.48 9.84 36.07
N PHE A 38 0.81 10.35 37.27
CA PHE A 38 -0.08 11.23 38.03
C PHE A 38 -0.39 12.53 37.27
N LYS A 39 0.63 13.15 36.67
CA LYS A 39 0.45 14.36 35.84
C LYS A 39 -0.46 14.09 34.64
N SER A 40 -0.25 12.98 33.93
CA SER A 40 -1.10 12.58 32.80
C SER A 40 -2.55 12.39 33.23
N ARG A 41 -2.79 11.61 34.29
CA ARG A 41 -4.13 11.36 34.83
C ARG A 41 -4.88 12.65 35.17
N SER A 42 -4.23 13.58 35.88
CA SER A 42 -4.84 14.87 36.23
C SER A 42 -5.22 15.71 35.00
N ASN A 43 -4.43 15.67 33.92
CA ASN A 43 -4.75 16.40 32.70
C ASN A 43 -5.85 15.69 31.89
N LEU A 44 -5.86 14.36 31.86
CA LEU A 44 -6.94 13.58 31.23
C LEU A 44 -8.29 13.84 31.91
N GLU A 45 -8.32 13.95 33.23
CA GLU A 45 -9.53 14.30 33.99
C GLU A 45 -10.03 15.73 33.65
N LYS A 46 -9.13 16.70 33.48
CA LYS A 46 -9.50 18.06 33.03
C LYS A 46 -10.04 18.06 31.60
N LEU A 47 -9.37 17.36 30.69
CA LEU A 47 -9.77 17.26 29.29
C LEU A 47 -11.10 16.52 29.11
N SER A 48 -11.37 15.49 29.92
CA SER A 48 -12.65 14.76 29.87
C SER A 48 -13.82 15.64 30.33
N LEU A 49 -13.62 16.48 31.35
CA LEU A 49 -14.60 17.48 31.79
C LEU A 49 -14.88 18.51 30.68
N GLU A 50 -13.84 19.06 30.04
CA GLU A 50 -14.01 19.99 28.92
C GLU A 50 -14.69 19.33 27.72
N THR A 51 -14.29 18.11 27.36
CA THR A 51 -14.91 17.34 26.27
C THR A 51 -16.40 17.11 26.53
N THR A 52 -16.76 16.77 27.77
CA THR A 52 -18.17 16.60 28.18
C THR A 52 -18.94 17.90 28.06
N LYS A 53 -18.34 19.04 28.44
CA LYS A 53 -18.95 20.37 28.28
C LYS A 53 -19.23 20.69 26.81
N TYR A 54 -18.26 20.53 25.91
CA TYR A 54 -18.42 20.83 24.49
C TYR A 54 -19.33 19.84 23.75
N THR A 55 -19.31 18.56 24.12
CA THR A 55 -20.24 17.56 23.55
C THR A 55 -21.68 17.82 24.00
N ASN A 56 -21.92 18.21 25.25
CA ASN A 56 -23.24 18.62 25.74
C ASN A 56 -23.72 19.91 25.06
N LEU A 57 -22.84 20.89 24.85
CA LEU A 57 -23.16 22.08 24.05
C LEU A 57 -23.54 21.70 22.61
N LEU A 58 -22.76 20.84 21.96
CA LEU A 58 -23.04 20.36 20.61
C LEU A 58 -24.41 19.68 20.53
N LYS A 59 -24.69 18.73 21.45
CA LYS A 59 -25.98 18.03 21.53
C LYS A 59 -27.15 19.01 21.73
N LYS A 60 -27.00 19.99 22.62
CA LYS A 60 -28.03 21.02 22.86
C LYS A 60 -28.35 21.80 21.60
N TRP A 61 -27.33 22.24 20.86
CA TRP A 61 -27.51 23.01 19.63
C TRP A 61 -28.06 22.17 18.47
N VAL A 62 -27.61 20.92 18.31
CA VAL A 62 -28.13 19.99 17.29
C VAL A 62 -29.61 19.69 17.53
N ASN A 63 -30.01 19.39 18.78
CA ASN A 63 -31.40 19.15 19.14
C ASN A 63 -32.28 20.39 18.90
N HIS A 64 -31.78 21.59 19.22
CA HIS A 64 -32.51 22.84 19.01
C HIS A 64 -32.79 23.13 17.52
N LEU A 65 -31.97 22.62 16.61
CA LEU A 65 -32.10 22.85 15.18
C LEU A 65 -32.93 21.78 14.45
N GLY A 66 -33.30 20.68 15.13
CA GLY A 66 -34.00 19.55 14.53
C GLY A 66 -33.22 18.88 13.38
N ILE A 67 -31.88 19.02 13.37
CA ILE A 67 -31.03 18.48 12.30
C ILE A 67 -30.67 17.05 12.67
N THR A 68 -31.31 16.08 12.03
CA THR A 68 -31.07 14.65 12.25
C THR A 68 -29.94 14.08 11.40
N GLU A 69 -29.50 14.75 10.32
CA GLU A 69 -28.40 14.25 9.47
C GLU A 69 -27.57 15.36 8.79
N GLU A 70 -26.28 15.08 8.59
CA GLU A 70 -25.28 15.97 7.96
C GLU A 70 -25.67 16.49 6.57
N LYS A 71 -26.54 15.76 5.84
CA LYS A 71 -26.99 16.14 4.50
C LYS A 71 -27.94 17.35 4.47
N GLN A 72 -28.66 17.64 5.55
CA GLN A 72 -29.61 18.77 5.55
C GLN A 72 -28.95 20.15 5.75
N LEU A 73 -27.72 20.20 6.27
CA LEU A 73 -27.00 21.44 6.60
C LEU A 73 -26.63 22.30 5.39
N ARG A 74 -26.49 21.71 4.20
CA ARG A 74 -26.00 22.42 3.00
C ARG A 74 -27.09 23.06 2.14
N LYS A 75 -28.38 22.74 2.34
CA LYS A 75 -29.43 23.01 1.35
C LYS A 75 -30.27 24.29 1.53
N ASN A 76 -30.06 25.13 2.55
CA ASN A 76 -30.93 26.32 2.75
C ASN A 76 -30.25 27.61 3.27
N ARG A 77 -30.45 28.73 2.55
CA ARG A 77 -29.69 30.00 2.63
C ARG A 77 -30.32 31.07 3.55
N SER A 78 -30.41 30.84 4.87
CA SER A 78 -30.69 31.92 5.84
C SER A 78 -29.41 32.35 6.57
N LEU A 79 -29.23 33.67 6.77
CA LEU A 79 -28.05 34.25 7.43
C LEU A 79 -27.86 33.72 8.86
N TYR A 80 -28.98 33.53 9.58
CA TYR A 80 -29.01 32.95 10.92
C TYR A 80 -28.49 31.50 10.95
N LYS A 81 -28.87 30.68 9.96
CA LYS A 81 -28.37 29.30 9.84
C LYS A 81 -26.87 29.27 9.53
N LYS A 82 -26.33 30.21 8.73
CA LYS A 82 -24.88 30.31 8.47
C LYS A 82 -24.07 30.58 9.74
N LEU A 83 -24.53 31.49 10.59
CA LEU A 83 -23.88 31.81 11.87
C LEU A 83 -23.85 30.59 12.80
N ILE A 84 -24.94 29.83 12.84
CA ILE A 84 -25.02 28.62 13.65
C ILE A 84 -24.11 27.51 13.12
N ILE A 85 -24.06 27.30 11.80
CA ILE A 85 -23.14 26.35 11.17
C ILE A 85 -21.69 26.71 11.48
N PHE A 86 -21.35 28.01 11.40
CA PHE A 86 -20.03 28.51 11.76
C PHE A 86 -19.70 28.21 13.23
N TYR A 87 -20.63 28.49 14.16
CA TYR A 87 -20.45 28.22 15.58
C TYR A 87 -20.33 26.71 15.91
N LEU A 88 -21.14 25.86 15.27
CA LEU A 88 -21.01 24.40 15.37
C LEU A 88 -19.67 23.91 14.82
N GLY A 89 -19.17 24.53 13.75
CA GLY A 89 -17.83 24.29 13.21
C GLY A 89 -16.72 24.59 14.21
N ILE A 90 -16.82 25.71 14.94
CA ILE A 90 -15.88 26.04 16.03
C ILE A 90 -15.93 24.99 17.15
N ILE A 91 -17.13 24.58 17.58
CA ILE A 91 -17.27 23.53 18.61
C ILE A 91 -16.67 22.21 18.13
N ARG A 92 -16.92 21.79 16.88
CA ARG A 92 -16.32 20.58 16.29
C ARG A 92 -14.80 20.67 16.23
N SER A 93 -14.25 21.79 15.77
CA SER A 93 -12.80 22.03 15.76
C SER A 93 -12.22 21.92 17.17
N LYS A 94 -12.90 22.50 18.17
CA LYS A 94 -12.46 22.43 19.56
C LYS A 94 -12.51 21.02 20.12
N LEU A 95 -13.49 20.21 19.73
CA LEU A 95 -13.58 18.79 20.11
C LEU A 95 -12.45 17.96 19.49
N LEU A 96 -12.11 18.20 18.22
CA LEU A 96 -10.96 17.57 17.56
C LEU A 96 -9.64 17.92 18.27
N ASP A 97 -9.45 19.19 18.64
CA ASP A 97 -8.27 19.59 19.42
C ASP A 97 -8.21 18.88 20.78
N LEU A 98 -9.35 18.76 21.49
CA LEU A 98 -9.42 18.07 22.77
C LEU A 98 -9.12 16.58 22.63
N GLU A 99 -9.58 15.93 21.56
CA GLU A 99 -9.30 14.54 21.25
C GLU A 99 -7.80 14.32 20.98
N TYR A 100 -7.18 15.22 20.21
CA TYR A 100 -5.73 15.21 20.02
C TYR A 100 -4.97 15.31 21.35
N TRP A 101 -5.31 16.30 22.20
CA TRP A 101 -4.65 16.46 23.50
C TRP A 101 -4.88 15.29 24.44
N LYS A 102 -6.07 14.67 24.39
CA LYS A 102 -6.37 13.46 25.15
C LYS A 102 -5.45 12.32 24.73
N SER A 103 -5.35 12.05 23.43
CA SER A 103 -4.43 11.04 22.89
C SER A 103 -2.98 11.32 23.28
N TRP A 104 -2.54 12.58 23.23
CA TRP A 104 -1.21 12.97 23.66
C TRP A 104 -0.94 12.66 25.14
N TRP A 105 -1.89 12.96 26.04
CA TRP A 105 -1.73 12.68 27.46
C TRP A 105 -1.84 11.19 27.81
N GLU A 106 -2.59 10.40 27.04
CA GLU A 106 -2.58 8.93 27.14
C GLU A 106 -1.21 8.37 26.76
N TYR A 107 -0.57 8.96 25.76
CA TYR A 107 0.75 8.53 25.28
C TYR A 107 1.93 9.07 26.10
N PHE A 108 1.76 10.22 26.77
CA PHE A 108 2.82 10.89 27.54
C PHE A 108 3.56 9.99 28.56
N PRO A 109 2.88 9.15 29.37
CA PRO A 109 3.56 8.23 30.28
C PRO A 109 4.48 7.24 29.57
N ILE A 110 4.07 6.75 28.39
CA ILE A 110 4.83 5.78 27.58
C ILE A 110 6.12 6.45 27.07
N LEU A 111 6.02 7.68 26.55
CA LEU A 111 7.18 8.47 26.15
C LEU A 111 8.14 8.72 27.32
N LYS A 112 7.60 9.06 28.49
CA LYS A 112 8.42 9.29 29.68
C LYS A 112 9.09 8.03 30.20
N GLU A 113 8.41 6.89 30.14
CA GLU A 113 9.00 5.60 30.49
C GLU A 113 10.21 5.32 29.61
N GLN A 114 10.05 5.40 28.28
CA GLN A 114 11.16 5.21 27.34
C GLN A 114 12.33 6.15 27.62
N GLU A 115 12.08 7.46 27.75
CA GLU A 115 13.11 8.46 28.04
C GLU A 115 13.88 8.13 29.34
N LEU A 116 13.16 7.80 30.41
CA LEU A 116 13.76 7.50 31.70
C LEU A 116 14.53 6.17 31.66
N SER A 117 14.01 5.14 30.99
CA SER A 117 14.73 3.87 30.77
C SER A 117 16.04 4.10 30.03
N TYR A 118 16.05 4.90 28.96
CA TYR A 118 17.28 5.25 28.24
C TYR A 118 18.29 6.08 29.06
N LYS A 119 17.80 6.85 30.02
CA LYS A 119 18.63 7.69 30.89
C LYS A 119 19.26 6.91 32.04
N TYR A 120 18.49 6.06 32.71
CA TYR A 120 18.88 5.43 33.96
C TYR A 120 19.29 3.97 33.80
N LEU A 121 18.67 3.24 32.85
CA LEU A 121 18.82 1.81 32.72
C LEU A 121 19.62 1.40 31.48
N ALA A 122 20.08 2.34 30.65
CA ALA A 122 20.77 2.02 29.41
C ALA A 122 22.23 2.47 29.38
N ARG A 123 23.07 1.73 28.67
CA ARG A 123 24.49 2.04 28.39
C ARG A 123 24.75 2.08 26.89
N ALA A 124 25.86 2.71 26.49
CA ALA A 124 26.34 2.60 25.12
C ALA A 124 26.78 1.16 24.81
N PHE A 125 26.68 0.77 23.54
CA PHE A 125 27.25 -0.48 23.05
C PHE A 125 28.78 -0.45 23.16
N SER A 126 29.39 -1.59 23.51
CA SER A 126 30.85 -1.74 23.47
C SER A 126 31.33 -1.85 22.03
N SER A 127 32.61 -1.57 21.78
CA SER A 127 33.18 -1.72 20.43
C SER A 127 33.05 -3.15 19.91
N ALA A 128 33.19 -4.16 20.78
CA ALA A 128 33.04 -5.56 20.40
C ALA A 128 31.59 -5.91 20.02
N GLU A 129 30.60 -5.40 20.77
CA GLU A 129 29.18 -5.58 20.46
C GLU A 129 28.79 -4.92 19.13
N ILE A 130 29.33 -3.71 18.86
CA ILE A 130 29.12 -3.02 17.58
C ILE A 130 29.68 -3.85 16.43
N THR A 131 30.93 -4.31 16.55
CA THR A 131 31.58 -5.12 15.52
C THR A 131 30.80 -6.40 15.22
N ASP A 132 30.38 -7.13 16.26
CA ASP A 132 29.59 -8.36 16.09
C ASP A 132 28.25 -8.11 15.37
N LYS A 133 27.48 -7.11 15.82
CA LYS A 133 26.20 -6.75 15.17
C LYS A 133 26.38 -6.30 13.72
N VAL A 134 27.37 -5.45 13.46
CA VAL A 134 27.64 -4.93 12.11
C VAL A 134 28.07 -6.08 11.19
N ASN A 135 28.96 -6.97 11.62
CA ASN A 135 29.40 -8.09 10.80
C ASN A 135 28.28 -9.08 10.49
N LYS A 136 27.42 -9.39 11.48
CA LYS A 136 26.21 -10.20 11.27
C LYS A 136 25.31 -9.59 10.21
N LEU A 137 25.10 -8.28 10.27
CA LEU A 137 24.24 -7.58 9.32
C LEU A 137 24.87 -7.49 7.93
N ILE A 138 26.17 -7.21 7.84
CA ILE A 138 26.94 -7.21 6.57
C ILE A 138 26.81 -8.56 5.87
N SER A 139 26.94 -9.67 6.62
CA SER A 139 26.72 -11.02 6.08
C SER A 139 25.28 -11.20 5.59
N LEU A 140 24.30 -10.77 6.40
CA LEU A 140 22.88 -10.93 6.09
C LEU A 140 22.43 -10.16 4.84
N VAL A 141 22.97 -8.97 4.59
CA VAL A 141 22.68 -8.19 3.36
C VAL A 141 23.59 -8.53 2.17
N GLY A 142 24.52 -9.47 2.34
CA GLY A 142 25.46 -9.90 1.29
C GLY A 142 26.46 -8.81 0.92
N LEU A 143 27.04 -8.16 1.92
CA LEU A 143 28.11 -7.15 1.80
C LEU A 143 29.48 -7.66 2.30
N THR A 144 29.61 -8.96 2.55
CA THR A 144 30.88 -9.58 2.99
C THR A 144 32.00 -9.25 1.99
N GLY A 145 33.15 -8.79 2.50
CA GLY A 145 34.30 -8.36 1.70
C GLY A 145 34.29 -6.87 1.32
N TYR A 146 33.18 -6.15 1.52
CA TYR A 146 33.07 -4.72 1.25
C TYR A 146 33.25 -3.85 2.51
N GLU A 147 33.57 -4.42 3.66
CA GLU A 147 33.56 -3.74 4.97
C GLU A 147 34.41 -2.46 4.99
N LYS A 148 35.58 -2.54 4.35
CA LYS A 148 36.57 -1.45 4.27
C LYS A 148 36.43 -0.57 3.03
N SER A 149 35.51 -0.91 2.12
CA SER A 149 35.32 -0.15 0.89
C SER A 149 34.75 1.24 1.17
N ALA A 150 35.23 2.24 0.43
CA ALA A 150 34.66 3.58 0.47
C ALA A 150 33.27 3.56 -0.20
N ILE A 151 32.31 4.31 0.35
CA ILE A 151 30.93 4.28 -0.17
C ILE A 151 30.86 4.80 -1.61
N ASP A 152 31.67 5.81 -1.93
CA ASP A 152 31.66 6.45 -3.25
C ASP A 152 32.10 5.51 -4.37
N THR A 153 32.89 4.49 -4.06
CA THR A 153 33.40 3.49 -5.01
C THR A 153 32.43 2.32 -5.23
N LEU A 154 31.30 2.27 -4.52
CA LEU A 154 30.32 1.19 -4.64
C LEU A 154 29.34 1.44 -5.81
N SER A 155 28.89 0.36 -6.44
CA SER A 155 27.78 0.42 -7.41
C SER A 155 26.47 0.85 -6.75
N GLY A 156 25.49 1.29 -7.54
CA GLY A 156 24.19 1.76 -7.05
C GLY A 156 23.48 0.72 -6.17
N GLY A 157 23.39 -0.53 -6.62
CA GLY A 157 22.79 -1.61 -5.83
C GLY A 157 23.55 -1.90 -4.52
N THR A 158 24.88 -1.84 -4.53
CA THR A 158 25.68 -2.04 -3.31
C THR A 158 25.52 -0.87 -2.34
N LYS A 159 25.45 0.39 -2.82
CA LYS A 159 25.11 1.55 -1.99
C LYS A 159 23.75 1.39 -1.32
N GLN A 160 22.79 0.82 -2.03
CA GLN A 160 21.46 0.58 -1.49
C GLN A 160 21.42 -0.54 -0.45
N LYS A 161 22.20 -1.61 -0.63
CA LYS A 161 22.41 -2.63 0.42
C LYS A 161 22.99 -2.00 1.69
N VAL A 162 23.95 -1.07 1.56
CA VAL A 162 24.48 -0.31 2.69
C VAL A 162 23.38 0.53 3.33
N ALA A 163 22.56 1.23 2.54
CA ALA A 163 21.43 2.02 3.05
C ALA A 163 20.43 1.15 3.84
N LEU A 164 20.09 -0.02 3.32
CA LEU A 164 19.21 -0.98 3.98
C LEU A 164 19.83 -1.50 5.28
N ALA A 165 21.12 -1.86 5.28
CA ALA A 165 21.82 -2.28 6.49
C ALA A 165 21.81 -1.17 7.56
N ARG A 166 21.96 0.10 7.17
CA ARG A 166 21.85 1.20 8.14
C ARG A 166 20.46 1.33 8.76
N ALA A 167 19.40 1.04 8.00
CA ALA A 167 18.04 1.04 8.55
C ALA A 167 17.85 -0.16 9.50
N LEU A 168 18.35 -1.33 9.13
CA LEU A 168 18.15 -2.58 9.87
C LEU A 168 19.02 -2.70 11.13
N ILE A 169 20.18 -2.04 11.20
CA ILE A 169 21.08 -2.14 12.36
C ILE A 169 20.42 -1.63 13.66
N MET A 170 19.41 -0.76 13.53
CA MET A 170 18.64 -0.23 14.65
C MET A 170 17.58 -1.21 15.16
N GLU A 171 17.41 -2.37 14.49
CA GLU A 171 16.37 -3.37 14.76
C GLU A 171 14.96 -2.76 14.81
N PRO A 172 14.53 -2.04 13.75
CA PRO A 172 13.25 -1.37 13.75
C PRO A 172 12.09 -2.38 13.66
N GLN A 173 10.93 -2.02 14.20
CA GLN A 173 9.71 -2.82 14.04
C GLN A 173 9.12 -2.67 12.62
N ILE A 174 9.30 -1.50 12.01
CA ILE A 174 8.78 -1.15 10.68
C ILE A 174 9.91 -0.55 9.85
N VAL A 175 10.06 -1.02 8.61
CA VAL A 175 11.00 -0.47 7.61
C VAL A 175 10.19 0.23 6.53
N LEU A 176 10.46 1.52 6.32
CA LEU A 176 9.86 2.31 5.26
C LEU A 176 10.87 2.41 4.10
N LEU A 177 10.43 2.04 2.90
CA LEU A 177 11.25 2.05 1.70
C LEU A 177 10.56 2.92 0.65
N ASP A 178 11.12 4.10 0.40
CA ASP A 178 10.59 5.05 -0.59
C ASP A 178 11.35 4.95 -1.90
N GLU A 179 10.68 4.42 -2.93
CA GLU A 179 11.21 4.11 -4.27
C GLU A 179 12.64 3.56 -4.25
N PRO A 180 12.91 2.53 -3.44
CA PRO A 180 14.27 2.20 -3.08
C PRO A 180 15.07 1.81 -4.33
N LEU A 181 14.47 1.15 -5.31
CA LEU A 181 15.13 0.53 -6.47
C LEU A 181 15.13 1.38 -7.76
N SER A 182 14.56 2.58 -7.72
CA SER A 182 14.32 3.43 -8.90
C SER A 182 15.61 3.81 -9.65
N ALA A 183 16.69 4.06 -8.92
CA ALA A 183 17.97 4.53 -9.46
C ALA A 183 18.96 3.41 -9.85
N ILE A 184 18.54 2.13 -9.82
CA ILE A 184 19.39 1.00 -10.22
C ILE A 184 19.08 0.59 -11.66
N ASP A 185 20.09 0.10 -12.38
CA ASP A 185 19.92 -0.55 -13.68
C ASP A 185 19.01 -1.79 -13.61
N LYS A 186 18.45 -2.20 -14.75
CA LYS A 186 17.43 -3.25 -14.80
C LYS A 186 17.93 -4.60 -14.26
N ASP A 187 19.13 -5.04 -14.65
CA ASP A 187 19.64 -6.36 -14.29
C ASP A 187 19.98 -6.43 -12.79
N MET A 188 20.56 -5.37 -12.24
CA MET A 188 20.79 -5.28 -10.80
C MET A 188 19.48 -5.10 -10.03
N ARG A 189 18.48 -4.40 -10.58
CA ARG A 189 17.17 -4.21 -9.96
C ARG A 189 16.48 -5.55 -9.73
N GLU A 190 16.39 -6.41 -10.72
CA GLU A 190 15.77 -7.74 -10.60
C GLU A 190 16.45 -8.59 -9.51
N LYS A 191 17.79 -8.60 -9.49
CA LYS A 191 18.56 -9.28 -8.44
C LYS A 191 18.25 -8.71 -7.06
N MET A 192 18.20 -7.38 -6.94
CA MET A 192 17.91 -6.70 -5.69
C MET A 192 16.49 -6.94 -5.19
N GLN A 193 15.49 -7.03 -6.07
CA GLN A 193 14.11 -7.39 -5.72
C GLN A 193 14.06 -8.76 -5.05
N ILE A 194 14.71 -9.76 -5.65
CA ILE A 194 14.77 -11.12 -5.09
C ILE A 194 15.45 -11.11 -3.71
N GLU A 195 16.56 -10.40 -3.57
CA GLU A 195 17.27 -10.31 -2.30
C GLU A 195 16.45 -9.58 -1.22
N LEU A 196 15.74 -8.51 -1.57
CA LEU A 196 14.81 -7.82 -0.66
C LEU A 196 13.68 -8.75 -0.19
N LYS A 197 13.09 -9.55 -1.09
CA LYS A 197 12.05 -10.52 -0.74
C LYS A 197 12.57 -11.59 0.23
N LYS A 198 13.75 -12.15 -0.04
CA LYS A 198 14.41 -13.13 0.86
C LYS A 198 14.74 -12.51 2.22
N LEU A 199 15.23 -11.27 2.22
CA LEU A 199 15.56 -10.53 3.43
C LEU A 199 14.30 -10.30 4.29
N HIS A 200 13.20 -9.86 3.68
CA HIS A 200 11.91 -9.70 4.34
C HIS A 200 11.43 -11.03 4.96
N GLN A 201 11.47 -12.13 4.22
CA GLN A 201 11.09 -13.46 4.71
C GLN A 201 11.95 -13.94 5.89
N ARG A 202 13.26 -13.64 5.89
CA ARG A 202 14.18 -14.00 6.96
C ARG A 202 13.98 -13.17 8.23
N LEU A 203 13.80 -11.85 8.07
CA LEU A 203 13.72 -10.92 9.19
C LEU A 203 12.31 -10.83 9.81
N LYS A 204 11.26 -11.16 9.04
CA LYS A 204 9.85 -11.09 9.46
C LYS A 204 9.47 -9.74 10.08
N LEU A 205 10.07 -8.66 9.59
CA LEU A 205 9.75 -7.28 9.97
C LEU A 205 8.67 -6.73 9.04
N THR A 206 7.90 -5.75 9.50
CA THR A 206 6.91 -5.09 8.63
C THR A 206 7.61 -4.15 7.65
N PHE A 207 7.44 -4.38 6.35
CA PHE A 207 7.96 -3.53 5.28
C PHE A 207 6.82 -2.71 4.67
N LEU A 208 7.00 -1.39 4.58
CA LEU A 208 6.16 -0.51 3.78
C LEU A 208 6.98 -0.03 2.59
N LEU A 209 6.70 -0.59 1.41
CA LEU A 209 7.33 -0.23 0.15
C LEU A 209 6.45 0.74 -0.62
N ILE A 210 7.01 1.88 -1.00
CA ILE A 210 6.40 2.86 -1.90
C ILE A 210 7.12 2.74 -3.24
N THR A 211 6.37 2.50 -4.31
CA THR A 211 6.91 2.40 -5.67
C THR A 211 5.87 2.86 -6.69
N HIS A 212 6.35 3.35 -7.82
CA HIS A 212 5.54 3.59 -9.01
C HIS A 212 5.58 2.42 -10.01
N ASP A 213 6.40 1.38 -9.75
CA ASP A 213 6.52 0.21 -10.61
C ASP A 213 5.53 -0.88 -10.17
N GLN A 214 4.63 -1.27 -11.07
CA GLN A 214 3.60 -2.28 -10.82
C GLN A 214 4.22 -3.66 -10.58
N LYS A 215 5.27 -4.02 -11.32
CA LYS A 215 5.93 -5.33 -11.19
C LYS A 215 6.61 -5.46 -9.84
N GLU A 216 7.22 -4.39 -9.35
CA GLU A 216 7.77 -4.35 -7.99
C GLU A 216 6.70 -4.59 -6.93
N ALA A 217 5.57 -3.90 -7.05
CA ALA A 217 4.47 -4.06 -6.11
C ALA A 217 3.95 -5.50 -6.09
N LEU A 218 3.75 -6.12 -7.27
CA LEU A 218 3.25 -7.50 -7.41
C LEU A 218 4.25 -8.54 -6.89
N LEU A 219 5.54 -8.37 -7.15
CA LEU A 219 6.57 -9.37 -6.80
C LEU A 219 6.97 -9.36 -5.33
N LEU A 220 7.01 -8.17 -4.72
CA LEU A 220 7.59 -7.96 -3.38
C LEU A 220 6.56 -7.94 -2.25
N SER A 221 5.31 -7.62 -2.55
CA SER A 221 4.32 -7.29 -1.53
C SER A 221 3.39 -8.45 -1.21
N ASP A 222 3.10 -8.66 0.07
CA ASP A 222 2.01 -9.57 0.49
C ASP A 222 0.63 -8.92 0.30
N LYS A 223 0.59 -7.58 0.41
CA LYS A 223 -0.60 -6.73 0.20
C LYS A 223 -0.21 -5.46 -0.53
N ILE A 224 -1.09 -4.97 -1.40
CA ILE A 224 -0.90 -3.77 -2.22
C ILE A 224 -2.01 -2.78 -1.90
N VAL A 225 -1.64 -1.50 -1.76
CA VAL A 225 -2.57 -0.37 -1.71
C VAL A 225 -2.36 0.44 -2.97
N VAL A 226 -3.36 0.49 -3.85
CA VAL A 226 -3.35 1.32 -5.05
C VAL A 226 -3.88 2.70 -4.69
N LEU A 227 -3.09 3.74 -4.97
CA LEU A 227 -3.42 5.13 -4.68
C LEU A 227 -3.60 5.94 -5.97
N ARG A 228 -4.63 6.78 -6.00
CA ARG A 228 -4.87 7.75 -7.07
C ARG A 228 -5.33 9.07 -6.47
N LYS A 229 -4.65 10.17 -6.81
CA LYS A 229 -5.00 11.53 -6.33
C LYS A 229 -5.18 11.60 -4.80
N GLY A 230 -4.36 10.87 -4.04
CA GLY A 230 -4.42 10.84 -2.58
C GLY A 230 -5.56 10.00 -1.99
N LYS A 231 -6.31 9.24 -2.81
CA LYS A 231 -7.34 8.31 -2.36
C LYS A 231 -6.90 6.86 -2.61
N VAL A 232 -7.34 5.95 -1.74
CA VAL A 232 -7.19 4.51 -1.96
C VAL A 232 -8.24 4.07 -2.97
N GLU A 233 -7.79 3.54 -4.10
CA GLU A 233 -8.64 2.96 -5.15
C GLU A 233 -8.92 1.48 -4.86
N GLN A 234 -7.91 0.75 -4.38
CA GLN A 234 -8.03 -0.65 -4.02
C GLN A 234 -6.97 -1.06 -2.99
N PHE A 235 -7.33 -2.03 -2.16
CA PHE A 235 -6.42 -2.71 -1.24
C PHE A 235 -6.68 -4.21 -1.30
N GLY A 236 -5.63 -5.02 -1.51
CA GLY A 236 -5.76 -6.46 -1.68
C GLY A 236 -4.42 -7.19 -1.72
N THR A 237 -4.44 -8.49 -1.94
CA THR A 237 -3.25 -9.25 -2.36
C THR A 237 -2.83 -8.83 -3.78
N PRO A 238 -1.60 -9.20 -4.23
CA PRO A 238 -1.21 -9.02 -5.62
C PRO A 238 -2.22 -9.60 -6.63
N SER A 239 -2.75 -10.80 -6.36
CA SER A 239 -3.77 -11.43 -7.20
C SER A 239 -5.09 -10.66 -7.16
N ASP A 240 -5.58 -10.26 -5.98
CA ASP A 240 -6.82 -9.46 -5.89
C ASP A 240 -6.75 -8.16 -6.72
N VAL A 241 -5.59 -7.51 -6.74
CA VAL A 241 -5.40 -6.21 -7.42
C VAL A 241 -5.15 -6.39 -8.92
N TYR A 242 -4.51 -7.50 -9.34
CA TYR A 242 -4.23 -7.78 -10.74
C TYR A 242 -5.41 -8.48 -11.44
N ASP A 243 -5.91 -9.57 -10.86
CA ASP A 243 -6.93 -10.44 -11.47
C ASP A 243 -8.35 -9.87 -11.27
N ALA A 244 -8.60 -9.24 -10.12
CA ALA A 244 -9.92 -8.71 -9.74
C ALA A 244 -9.92 -7.20 -9.45
N PRO A 245 -9.52 -6.33 -10.40
CA PRO A 245 -9.46 -4.90 -10.17
C PRO A 245 -10.84 -4.30 -9.84
N SER A 246 -10.87 -3.33 -8.93
CA SER A 246 -12.11 -2.72 -8.44
C SER A 246 -12.82 -1.84 -9.48
N ASN A 247 -12.05 -1.28 -10.41
CA ASN A 247 -12.54 -0.45 -11.50
C ASN A 247 -11.61 -0.47 -12.72
N GLU A 248 -12.11 0.08 -13.83
CA GLU A 248 -11.39 0.16 -15.12
C GLU A 248 -10.06 0.90 -14.99
N TRP A 249 -9.96 1.91 -14.11
CA TRP A 249 -8.70 2.62 -13.92
C TRP A 249 -7.66 1.74 -13.24
N VAL A 250 -8.02 0.98 -12.19
CA VAL A 250 -7.08 0.04 -11.54
C VAL A 250 -6.66 -1.06 -12.52
N ALA A 251 -7.59 -1.59 -13.31
CA ALA A 251 -7.29 -2.61 -14.32
C ALA A 251 -6.18 -2.16 -15.28
N ASN A 252 -6.34 -0.96 -15.86
CA ASN A 252 -5.38 -0.34 -16.79
C ASN A 252 -4.11 0.17 -16.09
N PHE A 253 -4.19 0.53 -14.81
CA PHE A 253 -3.04 0.96 -14.04
C PHE A 253 -2.13 -0.21 -13.67
N MET A 254 -2.68 -1.39 -13.41
CA MET A 254 -1.89 -2.55 -12.97
C MET A 254 -1.22 -3.31 -14.11
N GLY A 255 -1.77 -3.24 -15.32
CA GLY A 255 -1.25 -3.92 -16.49
C GLY A 255 -2.06 -3.62 -17.74
N LYS A 256 -1.69 -4.23 -18.87
CA LYS A 256 -2.54 -4.20 -20.07
C LYS A 256 -3.82 -5.00 -19.79
N SER A 257 -4.93 -4.54 -20.35
CA SER A 257 -6.25 -5.18 -20.22
C SER A 257 -7.04 -4.98 -21.49
N ASN A 258 -7.83 -5.99 -21.86
CA ASN A 258 -8.87 -5.85 -22.86
C ASN A 258 -10.18 -5.62 -22.13
N ILE A 259 -10.77 -4.43 -22.30
CA ILE A 259 -11.98 -4.04 -21.58
C ILE A 259 -13.07 -3.72 -22.60
N PHE A 260 -14.18 -4.43 -22.49
CA PHE A 260 -15.34 -4.29 -23.36
C PHE A 260 -16.56 -3.85 -22.57
N GLU A 261 -17.52 -3.24 -23.26
CA GLU A 261 -18.87 -3.09 -22.70
C GLU A 261 -19.69 -4.33 -23.02
N GLY A 262 -20.39 -4.84 -22.00
CA GLY A 262 -21.24 -6.00 -22.14
C GLY A 262 -22.56 -5.85 -21.40
N ILE A 263 -23.46 -6.80 -21.66
CA ILE A 263 -24.76 -6.92 -21.00
C ILE A 263 -24.73 -8.21 -20.18
N TYR A 264 -24.86 -8.09 -18.87
CA TYR A 264 -24.89 -9.24 -17.98
C TYR A 264 -26.19 -10.02 -18.17
N LEU A 265 -26.09 -11.26 -18.65
CA LEU A 265 -27.26 -12.11 -18.91
C LEU A 265 -27.54 -13.01 -17.70
N SER A 266 -26.53 -13.72 -17.23
CA SER A 266 -26.66 -14.65 -16.11
C SER A 266 -25.33 -14.80 -15.37
N PRO A 267 -25.29 -15.50 -14.21
CA PRO A 267 -24.02 -15.76 -13.53
C PRO A 267 -22.97 -16.49 -14.37
N LYS A 268 -23.39 -17.13 -15.48
CA LYS A 268 -22.52 -17.90 -16.36
C LYS A 268 -22.23 -17.20 -17.69
N GLU A 269 -22.94 -16.12 -18.01
CA GLU A 269 -22.91 -15.56 -19.36
C GLU A 269 -23.02 -14.04 -19.36
N VAL A 270 -22.18 -13.40 -20.16
CA VAL A 270 -22.26 -11.97 -20.51
C VAL A 270 -22.21 -11.82 -22.02
N GLU A 271 -23.05 -10.94 -22.56
CA GLU A 271 -23.02 -10.61 -23.98
C GLU A 271 -22.06 -9.46 -24.24
N VAL A 272 -21.12 -9.63 -25.17
CA VAL A 272 -20.15 -8.62 -25.61
C VAL A 272 -20.12 -8.62 -27.13
N ASN A 273 -20.43 -7.48 -27.77
CA ASN A 273 -20.45 -7.35 -29.24
C ASN A 273 -21.22 -8.49 -29.94
N ASN A 274 -22.43 -8.82 -29.47
CA ASN A 274 -23.28 -9.92 -29.96
C ASN A 274 -22.65 -11.33 -29.83
N SER A 275 -21.59 -11.48 -29.03
CA SER A 275 -20.94 -12.76 -28.70
C SER A 275 -21.16 -13.07 -27.21
N ILE A 276 -21.35 -14.34 -26.88
CA ILE A 276 -21.57 -14.77 -25.49
C ILE A 276 -20.24 -15.19 -24.88
N PHE A 277 -19.82 -14.50 -23.82
CA PHE A 277 -18.63 -14.84 -23.05
C PHE A 277 -19.06 -15.67 -21.83
N GLN A 278 -18.35 -16.77 -21.61
CA GLN A 278 -18.59 -17.67 -20.47
C GLN A 278 -17.95 -17.11 -19.19
N LEU A 279 -18.67 -17.21 -18.08
CA LEU A 279 -18.29 -16.70 -16.76
C LEU A 279 -18.27 -17.82 -15.71
N ASN A 280 -17.43 -17.66 -14.69
CA ASN A 280 -17.38 -18.57 -13.55
C ASN A 280 -18.36 -18.20 -12.42
N ASN A 281 -19.68 -18.31 -12.66
CA ASN A 281 -20.74 -18.07 -11.66
C ASN A 281 -20.62 -16.72 -10.93
N ILE A 282 -20.36 -15.64 -11.66
CA ILE A 282 -20.19 -14.30 -11.09
C ILE A 282 -21.56 -13.78 -10.63
N THR A 283 -21.64 -13.22 -9.42
CA THR A 283 -22.89 -12.70 -8.86
C THR A 283 -22.74 -11.24 -8.43
N GLY A 284 -23.85 -10.55 -8.16
CA GLY A 284 -23.85 -9.14 -7.73
C GLY A 284 -24.22 -8.12 -8.81
N PHE A 285 -24.60 -8.59 -9.99
CA PHE A 285 -25.17 -7.82 -11.10
C PHE A 285 -26.63 -8.23 -11.34
N ARG A 286 -27.44 -7.30 -11.86
CA ARG A 286 -28.81 -7.57 -12.29
C ARG A 286 -28.82 -8.07 -13.73
N GLU A 287 -29.75 -8.94 -14.05
CA GLU A 287 -30.00 -9.35 -15.44
C GLU A 287 -30.26 -8.12 -16.32
N ASN A 288 -29.65 -8.09 -17.50
CA ASN A 288 -29.60 -6.98 -18.45
C ASN A 288 -28.89 -5.70 -17.93
N GLU A 289 -28.12 -5.79 -16.85
CA GLU A 289 -27.26 -4.68 -16.40
C GLU A 289 -26.07 -4.52 -17.36
N ARG A 290 -25.78 -3.28 -17.74
CA ARG A 290 -24.56 -2.97 -18.50
C ARG A 290 -23.35 -3.06 -17.57
N VAL A 291 -22.32 -3.76 -18.02
CA VAL A 291 -21.09 -4.03 -17.27
C VAL A 291 -19.87 -3.79 -18.13
N LYS A 292 -18.71 -3.64 -17.48
CA LYS A 292 -17.41 -3.71 -18.13
C LYS A 292 -16.88 -5.13 -17.97
N VAL A 293 -16.49 -5.76 -19.08
CA VAL A 293 -15.93 -7.10 -19.14
C VAL A 293 -14.44 -6.98 -19.40
N MET A 294 -13.61 -7.58 -18.55
CA MET A 294 -12.15 -7.54 -18.66
C MET A 294 -11.58 -8.94 -18.78
N ILE A 295 -10.64 -9.10 -19.71
CA ILE A 295 -9.77 -10.28 -19.85
C ILE A 295 -8.34 -9.77 -20.09
N ARG A 296 -7.33 -10.39 -19.46
CA ARG A 296 -5.94 -9.99 -19.68
C ARG A 296 -5.43 -10.53 -21.02
N PRO A 297 -4.50 -9.83 -21.70
CA PRO A 297 -3.92 -10.32 -22.95
C PRO A 297 -3.32 -11.73 -22.87
N GLU A 298 -2.74 -12.07 -21.72
CA GLU A 298 -2.12 -13.38 -21.43
C GLU A 298 -3.10 -14.51 -21.15
N ASP A 299 -4.38 -14.21 -20.89
CA ASP A 299 -5.41 -15.22 -20.56
C ASP A 299 -6.11 -15.77 -21.83
N TYR A 300 -5.74 -15.26 -23.01
CA TYR A 300 -6.28 -15.76 -24.28
C TYR A 300 -5.43 -16.90 -24.84
N ASP A 301 -6.07 -18.05 -25.02
CA ASP A 301 -5.55 -19.14 -25.82
C ASP A 301 -5.85 -18.91 -27.30
N VAL A 302 -4.80 -18.90 -28.11
CA VAL A 302 -4.91 -18.81 -29.57
C VAL A 302 -5.13 -20.20 -30.16
N VAL A 303 -6.27 -20.39 -30.82
CA VAL A 303 -6.64 -21.66 -31.45
C VAL A 303 -7.01 -21.46 -32.92
N PRO A 304 -6.92 -22.53 -33.76
CA PRO A 304 -7.39 -22.47 -35.13
C PRO A 304 -8.88 -22.09 -35.20
N ARG A 305 -9.26 -21.42 -36.27
CA ARG A 305 -10.65 -21.03 -36.52
C ARG A 305 -11.62 -22.22 -36.43
N GLY A 306 -12.75 -22.00 -35.79
CA GLY A 306 -13.80 -22.97 -35.50
C GLY A 306 -13.66 -23.69 -34.15
N GLN A 307 -12.67 -23.33 -33.33
CA GLN A 307 -12.37 -24.02 -32.06
C GLN A 307 -12.42 -23.12 -30.82
N GLY A 308 -12.58 -21.80 -30.98
CA GLY A 308 -12.66 -20.88 -29.83
C GLY A 308 -14.05 -20.22 -29.70
N PHE A 309 -14.14 -19.27 -28.77
CA PHE A 309 -15.39 -18.58 -28.45
C PHE A 309 -15.66 -17.38 -29.36
N ILE A 310 -14.60 -16.69 -29.80
CA ILE A 310 -14.71 -15.56 -30.74
C ILE A 310 -13.67 -15.70 -31.84
N SER A 311 -14.03 -15.26 -33.05
CA SER A 311 -13.10 -15.12 -34.18
C SER A 311 -12.57 -13.69 -34.25
N VAL A 312 -11.26 -13.56 -34.46
CA VAL A 312 -10.58 -12.26 -34.59
C VAL A 312 -9.61 -12.26 -35.77
N THR A 313 -9.37 -11.09 -36.34
CA THR A 313 -8.38 -10.92 -37.43
C THR A 313 -7.13 -10.27 -36.88
N VAL A 314 -5.95 -10.87 -37.12
CA VAL A 314 -4.67 -10.31 -36.66
C VAL A 314 -4.27 -9.11 -37.52
N ILE A 315 -4.23 -7.92 -36.91
CA ILE A 315 -3.84 -6.65 -37.56
C ILE A 315 -2.33 -6.47 -37.52
N ASP A 316 -1.70 -6.88 -36.42
CA ASP A 316 -0.26 -6.74 -36.19
C ASP A 316 0.25 -7.83 -35.26
N SER A 317 1.52 -8.19 -35.40
CA SER A 317 2.17 -9.26 -34.65
C SER A 317 3.60 -8.86 -34.33
N ILE A 318 3.90 -8.69 -33.05
CA ILE A 318 5.18 -8.16 -32.56
C ILE A 318 5.84 -9.20 -31.65
N TYR A 319 7.03 -9.64 -32.03
CA TYR A 319 7.85 -10.53 -31.22
C TYR A 319 8.48 -9.78 -30.03
N LYS A 320 8.18 -10.21 -28.80
CA LYS A 320 8.74 -9.67 -27.54
C LYS A 320 9.81 -10.57 -26.90
N GLY A 321 10.34 -11.55 -27.64
CA GLY A 321 11.35 -12.49 -27.17
C GLY A 321 10.78 -13.83 -26.72
N GLN A 322 10.05 -13.90 -25.61
CA GLN A 322 9.45 -15.19 -25.18
C GLN A 322 8.06 -15.43 -25.76
N LEU A 323 7.39 -14.36 -26.18
CA LEU A 323 6.00 -14.35 -26.61
C LEU A 323 5.80 -13.32 -27.72
N TRP A 324 4.72 -13.48 -28.47
CA TRP A 324 4.22 -12.58 -29.48
C TRP A 324 3.08 -11.76 -28.88
N GLU A 325 3.15 -10.45 -29.01
CA GLU A 325 2.01 -9.58 -28.78
C GLU A 325 1.27 -9.39 -30.10
N LEU A 326 0.05 -9.89 -30.13
CA LEU A 326 -0.86 -9.78 -31.26
C LEU A 326 -1.83 -8.63 -31.02
N LYS A 327 -2.03 -7.80 -32.03
CA LYS A 327 -3.10 -6.81 -32.06
C LYS A 327 -4.19 -7.32 -32.99
N CYS A 328 -5.37 -7.57 -32.45
CA CYS A 328 -6.46 -8.23 -33.18
C CYS A 328 -7.68 -7.31 -33.31
N GLN A 329 -8.38 -7.41 -34.44
CA GLN A 329 -9.68 -6.79 -34.66
C GLN A 329 -10.78 -7.75 -34.20
N PHE A 330 -11.66 -7.28 -33.33
CA PHE A 330 -12.86 -7.98 -32.89
C PHE A 330 -14.07 -7.06 -33.04
N CYS A 331 -14.91 -7.31 -34.05
CA CYS A 331 -15.98 -6.41 -34.47
C CYS A 331 -15.45 -4.98 -34.70
N ASP A 332 -15.93 -3.98 -33.95
CA ASP A 332 -15.46 -2.59 -34.00
C ASP A 332 -14.35 -2.28 -32.97
N SER A 333 -13.97 -3.27 -32.15
CA SER A 333 -13.01 -3.11 -31.06
C SER A 333 -11.64 -3.71 -31.41
N ILE A 334 -10.60 -3.16 -30.80
CA ILE A 334 -9.24 -3.70 -30.87
C ILE A 334 -8.93 -4.38 -29.54
N LEU A 335 -8.36 -5.57 -29.61
CA LEU A 335 -7.86 -6.29 -28.45
C LEU A 335 -6.41 -6.73 -28.65
N PHE A 336 -5.72 -6.98 -27.53
CA PHE A 336 -4.35 -7.45 -27.47
C PHE A 336 -4.32 -8.87 -26.90
N VAL A 337 -3.53 -9.74 -27.51
CA VAL A 337 -3.36 -11.14 -27.09
C VAL A 337 -1.86 -11.42 -26.97
N GLU A 338 -1.44 -12.10 -25.92
CA GLU A 338 -0.08 -12.63 -25.81
C GLU A 338 -0.08 -14.12 -26.15
N SER A 339 0.73 -14.52 -27.14
CA SER A 339 0.80 -15.91 -27.61
C SER A 339 2.24 -16.42 -27.63
N PHE A 340 2.44 -17.70 -27.33
CA PHE A 340 3.76 -18.33 -27.49
C PHE A 340 4.11 -18.62 -28.95
N ASN A 341 3.10 -18.74 -29.82
CA ASN A 341 3.29 -19.08 -31.22
C ASN A 341 3.18 -17.83 -32.10
N GLU A 342 3.93 -17.81 -33.21
CA GLU A 342 3.78 -16.77 -34.22
C GLU A 342 2.42 -16.94 -34.92
N VAL A 343 1.71 -15.83 -35.06
CA VAL A 343 0.52 -15.71 -35.92
C VAL A 343 0.76 -14.57 -36.88
N LYS A 344 0.52 -14.81 -38.17
CA LYS A 344 0.84 -13.79 -39.18
C LYS A 344 -0.27 -12.76 -39.28
N LYS A 345 0.14 -11.55 -39.65
CA LYS A 345 -0.79 -10.47 -39.99
C LYS A 345 -1.73 -10.90 -41.11
N GLY A 346 -3.02 -10.63 -40.92
CA GLY A 346 -4.10 -10.97 -41.84
C GLY A 346 -4.70 -12.36 -41.60
N GLU A 347 -4.12 -13.19 -40.73
CA GLU A 347 -4.72 -14.47 -40.37
C GLU A 347 -5.95 -14.26 -39.47
N GLU A 348 -6.94 -15.13 -39.66
CA GLU A 348 -8.11 -15.22 -38.78
C GLU A 348 -7.91 -16.40 -37.83
N ILE A 349 -7.96 -16.10 -36.55
CA ILE A 349 -7.79 -17.05 -35.45
C ILE A 349 -9.01 -16.98 -34.54
N ASP A 350 -9.24 -18.04 -33.77
CA ASP A 350 -10.19 -17.99 -32.68
C ASP A 350 -9.47 -17.84 -31.35
N LEU A 351 -10.14 -17.20 -30.40
CA LEU A 351 -9.66 -17.04 -29.02
C LEU A 351 -10.52 -17.86 -28.07
N LEU A 352 -9.86 -18.55 -27.15
CA LEU A 352 -10.44 -19.28 -26.04
C LEU A 352 -9.86 -18.71 -24.72
N TRP A 353 -10.54 -18.90 -23.60
CA TRP A 353 -10.10 -18.48 -22.27
C TRP A 353 -10.80 -19.32 -21.22
N ASP A 354 -10.30 -19.37 -19.99
CA ASP A 354 -11.03 -20.01 -18.90
C ASP A 354 -12.10 -19.05 -18.33
N PRO A 355 -13.30 -19.52 -17.96
CA PRO A 355 -14.34 -18.65 -17.40
C PRO A 355 -13.93 -17.90 -16.12
N ILE A 356 -12.84 -18.30 -15.47
CA ILE A 356 -12.27 -17.64 -14.29
C ILE A 356 -11.48 -16.37 -14.64
N ASP A 357 -10.99 -16.26 -15.87
CA ASP A 357 -10.18 -15.13 -16.35
C ASP A 357 -11.03 -13.93 -16.76
N VAL A 358 -12.35 -14.15 -16.89
CA VAL A 358 -13.31 -13.08 -17.19
C VAL A 358 -13.69 -12.35 -15.91
N HIS A 359 -13.29 -11.09 -15.82
CA HIS A 359 -13.66 -10.23 -14.70
C HIS A 359 -14.73 -9.22 -15.09
N LEU A 360 -15.73 -9.05 -14.22
CA LEU A 360 -16.81 -8.07 -14.41
C LEU A 360 -16.67 -6.89 -13.46
N MET A 361 -16.80 -5.69 -14.00
CA MET A 361 -16.80 -4.44 -13.25
C MET A 361 -18.08 -3.66 -13.53
N LYS A 362 -18.52 -2.89 -12.53
CA LYS A 362 -19.62 -1.94 -12.72
C LYS A 362 -19.15 -0.78 -13.59
N LEU A 363 -20.05 -0.26 -14.42
CA LEU A 363 -19.83 1.02 -15.08
C LEU A 363 -19.69 2.10 -14.01
N GLU A 364 -18.53 2.76 -13.96
CA GLU A 364 -18.36 3.95 -13.14
C GLU A 364 -19.39 5.00 -13.59
N ARG A 365 -20.18 5.52 -12.65
CA ARG A 365 -20.94 6.75 -12.91
C ARG A 365 -19.91 7.85 -12.99
N ASP A 366 -19.77 8.47 -14.16
CA ASP A 366 -18.86 9.58 -14.39
C ASP A 366 -19.18 10.71 -13.38
N GLU A 367 -18.45 10.79 -12.27
CA GLU A 367 -18.61 11.82 -11.22
C GLU A 367 -18.22 13.23 -11.72
N ARG A 368 -17.91 13.39 -13.02
CA ARG A 368 -17.64 14.69 -13.64
C ARG A 368 -18.89 15.58 -13.76
N TRP A 369 -20.08 15.08 -13.43
CA TRP A 369 -21.35 15.81 -13.49
C TRP A 369 -22.11 15.86 -12.15
N SER A 370 -21.41 15.94 -11.01
CA SER A 370 -22.05 16.12 -9.69
C SER A 370 -21.41 17.16 -8.79
#